data_AF-A0A925BVL9-F1
#
_entry.id   AF-A0A925BVL9-F1
#
_cell.length_a   1.000
_cell.length_b   1.000
_cell.length_c   1.000
_cell.angle_alpha   90.00
_cell.angle_beta   90.00
_cell.angle_gamma   90.00
#
_symmetry.space_group_name_H-M   'P 1'
#
loop_
_entity.id
_entity.type
_entity.pdbx_description
1 polymer ?
#
loop_
_entity_poly.entity_id
_entity_poly.type
_entity_poly.pdbx_seq_one_letter_code
_entity_poly.pdbx_strand_id
1 'polypeptide(L)'
;MKAIFKLILVTAVYMIVASGLYAQKNIRTKDPRWISDKGFWQIESNINTPDKNIVYFYNKENTLIYKEHLDGVVLNLAKKRVKMRLKKALETAIHAWNRDRTLQNDQQLISVLFKNEDF
;
A
#
# COMPACT_ATOMS: atom_id res chain seq x y z
N MET A 1 22.32 53.26 12.39
CA MET A 1 23.02 51.99 12.71
C MET A 1 22.12 50.92 13.34
N LYS A 2 21.36 51.20 14.41
CA LYS A 2 20.49 50.21 15.08
C LYS A 2 19.39 49.61 14.17
N ALA A 3 18.79 50.40 13.27
CA ALA A 3 17.77 49.93 12.33
C ALA A 3 18.34 49.00 11.25
N ILE A 4 19.54 49.30 10.75
CA ILE A 4 20.26 48.47 9.77
C ILE A 4 20.62 47.12 10.40
N PHE A 5 21.07 47.12 11.66
CA PHE A 5 21.38 45.89 12.39
C PHE A 5 20.15 45.00 12.61
N LYS A 6 18.98 45.59 12.93
CA LYS A 6 17.71 44.85 13.03
C LYS A 6 17.29 44.25 11.68
N LEU A 7 17.47 44.99 10.58
CA LEU A 7 17.12 44.52 9.25
C LEU A 7 17.98 43.30 8.85
N ILE A 8 19.29 43.35 9.12
CA ILE A 8 20.23 42.25 8.89
C ILE A 8 19.87 41.02 9.75
N LEU A 9 19.46 41.23 11.00
CA LEU A 9 19.06 40.14 11.89
C LEU A 9 17.81 39.41 11.36
N VAL A 10 16.81 40.17 10.88
CA VAL A 10 15.56 39.60 10.34
C VAL A 10 15.81 38.84 9.04
N THR A 11 16.64 39.36 8.14
CA THR A 11 16.98 38.66 6.89
C THR A 11 17.79 37.39 7.13
N ALA A 12 18.71 37.40 8.10
CA ALA A 12 19.46 36.21 8.49
C ALA A 12 18.55 35.10 9.06
N VAL A 13 17.59 35.45 9.92
CA VAL A 13 16.61 34.48 10.45
C VAL A 13 15.74 33.91 9.33
N TYR A 14 15.31 34.75 8.37
CA TYR A 14 14.52 34.30 7.23
C TYR A 14 15.29 33.31 6.33
N MET A 15 16.58 33.55 6.07
CA MET A 15 17.42 32.62 5.31
C MET A 15 17.61 31.27 6.01
N ILE A 16 17.76 31.27 7.34
CA ILE A 16 17.90 30.03 8.12
C ILE A 16 16.61 29.18 8.03
N VAL A 17 15.43 29.80 8.17
CA VAL A 17 14.15 29.08 8.04
C VAL A 17 13.95 28.52 6.64
N ALA A 18 14.30 29.27 5.60
CA ALA A 18 14.18 28.82 4.21
C ALA A 18 15.08 27.59 3.92
N SER A 19 16.28 27.53 4.50
CA SER A 19 17.21 26.40 4.31
C SER A 19 16.72 25.08 4.93
N GLY A 20 15.92 25.13 6.00
CA GLY A 20 15.35 23.96 6.67
C GLY A 20 14.36 23.16 5.80
N LEU A 21 13.71 23.82 4.83
CA LEU A 21 12.77 23.17 3.90
C LEU A 21 13.50 22.31 2.85
N TYR A 22 14.73 22.68 2.45
CA TYR A 22 15.50 21.94 1.44
C TYR A 22 16.26 20.74 2.02
N ALA A 23 16.48 20.70 3.33
CA ALA A 23 17.14 19.58 4.01
C ALA A 23 16.23 18.34 4.17
N GLN A 24 14.91 18.49 4.04
CA GLN A 24 13.95 17.38 4.05
C GLN A 24 13.77 16.75 2.66
N LYS A 25 14.82 16.75 1.82
CA LYS A 25 14.84 15.88 0.64
C LYS A 25 14.92 14.44 1.14
N ASN A 26 13.75 13.86 1.42
CA ASN A 26 13.55 12.47 1.76
C ASN A 26 14.42 11.63 0.82
N ILE A 27 15.53 11.11 1.34
CA ILE A 27 16.28 10.05 0.68
C ILE A 27 15.32 8.87 0.73
N ARG A 28 14.45 8.78 -0.28
CA ARG A 28 13.59 7.62 -0.49
C ARG A 28 14.53 6.48 -0.81
N THR A 29 14.97 5.79 0.22
CA THR A 29 15.58 4.47 0.06
C THR A 29 14.60 3.65 -0.76
N LYS A 30 15.06 3.07 -1.88
CA LYS A 30 14.22 2.25 -2.75
C LYS A 30 13.43 1.27 -1.90
N ASP A 31 12.10 1.28 -2.05
CA ASP A 31 11.23 0.42 -1.27
C ASP A 31 11.72 -1.04 -1.33
N PRO A 32 11.69 -1.75 -0.20
CA PRO A 32 12.06 -3.16 -0.18
C PRO A 32 11.29 -3.94 -1.26
N ARG A 33 11.99 -4.82 -1.98
CA ARG A 33 11.41 -5.59 -3.11
C ARG A 33 10.14 -6.41 -2.77
N TRP A 34 9.90 -6.68 -1.49
CA TRP A 34 8.73 -7.42 -1.01
C TRP A 34 7.50 -6.54 -0.75
N ILE A 35 7.62 -5.22 -0.89
CA ILE A 35 6.48 -4.29 -0.89
C ILE A 35 5.89 -4.25 -2.31
N SER A 36 4.57 -4.32 -2.41
CA SER A 36 3.83 -4.14 -3.66
C SER A 36 3.30 -2.70 -3.71
N ASP A 37 3.25 -2.13 -4.90
CA ASP A 37 2.61 -0.85 -5.22
C ASP A 37 1.09 -0.96 -5.39
N LYS A 38 0.56 -2.19 -5.50
CA LYS A 38 -0.85 -2.47 -5.82
C LYS A 38 -1.72 -2.74 -4.59
N GLY A 39 -1.11 -2.92 -3.41
CA GLY A 39 -1.83 -3.30 -2.20
C GLY A 39 -0.89 -3.75 -1.09
N PHE A 40 -1.47 -4.34 -0.05
CA PHE A 40 -0.73 -4.82 1.12
C PHE A 40 -1.34 -6.08 1.71
N TRP A 41 -0.60 -6.74 2.59
CA TRP A 41 -1.04 -7.93 3.31
C TRP A 41 -0.92 -7.70 4.82
N GLN A 42 -1.82 -8.32 5.57
CA GLN A 42 -1.83 -8.35 7.04
C GLN A 42 -1.89 -9.81 7.50
N ILE A 43 -1.23 -10.10 8.61
CA ILE A 43 -1.26 -11.44 9.22
C ILE A 43 -1.80 -11.31 10.63
N GLU A 44 -2.78 -12.14 10.94
CA GLU A 44 -3.26 -12.38 12.29
C GLU A 44 -2.73 -13.74 12.75
N SER A 45 -2.03 -13.74 13.87
CA SER A 45 -1.46 -14.94 14.48
C SER A 45 -1.60 -14.88 16.00
N ASN A 46 -1.69 -16.05 16.62
CA ASN A 46 -1.79 -16.17 18.07
C ASN A 46 -0.48 -16.72 18.64
N ILE A 47 0.07 -16.06 19.66
CA ILE A 47 1.33 -16.45 20.32
C ILE A 47 1.24 -17.88 20.89
N ASN A 48 0.06 -18.30 21.32
CA ASN A 48 -0.18 -19.64 21.88
C ASN A 48 -0.39 -20.71 20.80
N THR A 49 -0.67 -20.32 19.55
CA THR A 49 -0.84 -21.24 18.40
C THR A 49 -0.13 -20.66 17.17
N PRO A 50 1.21 -20.59 17.16
CA PRO A 50 1.97 -19.88 16.12
C PRO A 50 1.91 -20.56 14.75
N ASP A 51 1.44 -21.80 14.70
CA ASP A 51 1.20 -22.59 13.50
C ASP A 51 -0.18 -22.34 12.86
N LYS A 52 -1.03 -21.55 13.52
CA LYS A 52 -2.34 -21.10 13.01
C LYS A 52 -2.27 -19.61 12.68
N ASN A 53 -2.38 -19.30 11.39
CA ASN A 53 -2.26 -17.93 10.89
C ASN A 53 -3.40 -17.63 9.93
N ILE A 54 -3.85 -16.38 9.93
CA ILE A 54 -4.79 -15.87 8.93
C ILE A 54 -4.10 -14.77 8.15
N VAL A 55 -4.03 -14.92 6.84
CA VAL A 55 -3.46 -13.92 5.94
C VAL A 55 -4.58 -13.18 5.23
N TYR A 56 -4.56 -11.86 5.36
CA TYR A 56 -5.50 -10.95 4.72
C TYR A 56 -4.77 -10.17 3.62
N PHE A 57 -5.39 -10.06 2.45
CA PHE A 57 -4.85 -9.30 1.32
C PHE A 57 -5.80 -8.15 0.98
N TYR A 58 -5.23 -6.96 0.87
CA TYR A 58 -5.95 -5.73 0.59
C TYR A 58 -5.42 -5.08 -0.68
N ASN A 59 -6.30 -4.46 -1.47
CA ASN A 59 -5.89 -3.58 -2.57
C ASN A 59 -5.48 -2.18 -2.04
N LYS A 60 -5.04 -1.30 -2.94
CA LYS A 60 -4.64 0.08 -2.60
C LYS A 60 -5.78 0.93 -2.04
N GLU A 61 -7.03 0.55 -2.29
CA GLU A 61 -8.24 1.19 -1.75
C GLU A 61 -8.66 0.63 -0.38
N ASN A 62 -7.79 -0.12 0.31
CA ASN A 62 -8.08 -0.78 1.60
C ASN A 62 -9.26 -1.76 1.56
N THR A 63 -9.64 -2.25 0.38
CA THR A 63 -10.66 -3.31 0.24
C THR A 63 -10.01 -4.67 0.46
N LEU A 64 -10.58 -5.48 1.35
CA LEU A 64 -10.19 -6.88 1.50
C LEU A 64 -10.56 -7.65 0.22
N ILE A 65 -9.58 -8.23 -0.46
CA ILE A 65 -9.78 -8.94 -1.73
C ILE A 65 -9.61 -10.46 -1.59
N TYR A 66 -8.87 -10.93 -0.57
CA TYR A 66 -8.68 -12.34 -0.31
C TYR A 66 -8.29 -12.59 1.15
N LYS A 67 -8.71 -13.73 1.69
CA LYS A 67 -8.42 -14.20 3.06
C LYS A 67 -8.08 -15.68 3.00
N GLU A 68 -6.98 -16.07 3.64
CA GLU A 68 -6.52 -17.47 3.67
C GLU A 68 -6.19 -17.90 5.10
N HIS A 69 -6.68 -19.07 5.50
CA HIS A 69 -6.29 -19.71 6.77
C HIS A 69 -5.15 -20.68 6.49
N LEU A 70 -4.07 -20.55 7.25
CA LEU A 70 -2.89 -21.39 7.17
C LEU A 70 -2.73 -22.13 8.49
N ASP A 71 -3.00 -23.43 8.47
CA ASP A 71 -2.85 -24.33 9.61
C ASP A 71 -1.59 -25.20 9.44
N GLY A 72 -0.88 -25.46 10.54
CA GLY A 72 0.35 -26.27 10.57
C GLY A 72 1.58 -25.56 9.99
N VAL A 73 1.52 -24.26 9.74
CA VAL A 73 2.62 -23.48 9.14
C VAL A 73 2.94 -22.26 9.98
N VAL A 74 4.19 -22.15 10.45
CA VAL A 74 4.67 -20.96 11.18
C VAL A 74 5.24 -19.93 10.21
N LEU A 75 4.61 -18.74 10.14
CA LEU A 75 5.06 -17.64 9.30
C LEU A 75 6.15 -16.80 9.98
N ASN A 76 7.42 -17.07 9.65
CA ASN A 76 8.53 -16.24 10.12
C ASN A 76 8.72 -14.99 9.24
N LEU A 77 8.19 -13.85 9.67
CA LEU A 77 8.28 -12.57 8.96
C LEU A 77 9.66 -11.92 8.97
N ALA A 78 10.61 -12.40 9.79
CA ALA A 78 12.00 -11.94 9.67
C ALA A 78 12.66 -12.46 8.38
N LYS A 79 12.16 -13.58 7.82
CA LYS A 79 12.73 -14.18 6.61
C LYS A 79 12.25 -13.46 5.34
N LYS A 80 13.19 -12.87 4.60
CA LYS A 80 12.92 -12.23 3.29
C LYS A 80 12.15 -13.13 2.31
N ARG A 81 12.45 -14.43 2.28
CA ARG A 81 11.74 -15.40 1.42
C ARG A 81 10.24 -15.46 1.74
N VAL A 82 9.85 -15.37 3.01
CA VAL A 82 8.44 -15.37 3.43
C VAL A 82 7.75 -14.10 2.93
N LYS A 83 8.34 -12.92 3.14
CA LYS A 83 7.79 -11.65 2.63
C LYS A 83 7.63 -11.64 1.11
N MET A 84 8.60 -12.20 0.38
CA MET A 84 8.51 -12.31 -1.09
C MET A 84 7.39 -13.26 -1.55
N ARG A 85 7.16 -14.35 -0.82
CA ARG A 85 6.04 -15.27 -1.11
C ARG A 85 4.69 -14.59 -0.86
N LEU A 86 4.57 -13.86 0.24
CA LEU A 86 3.37 -13.06 0.54
C LEU A 86 3.11 -11.98 -0.51
N LYS A 87 4.15 -11.29 -0.99
CA LYS A 87 4.03 -10.36 -2.13
C LYS A 87 3.48 -11.06 -3.37
N LYS A 88 4.04 -12.22 -3.73
CA LYS A 88 3.59 -12.96 -4.91
C LYS A 88 2.12 -13.39 -4.76
N ALA A 89 1.73 -13.89 -3.59
CA ALA A 89 0.35 -14.26 -3.28
C ALA A 89 -0.60 -13.06 -3.38
N LEU A 90 -0.21 -11.90 -2.84
CA LEU A 90 -0.94 -10.64 -2.97
C LEU A 90 -1.14 -10.26 -4.45
N GLU A 91 -0.07 -10.28 -5.25
CA GLU A 91 -0.15 -9.93 -6.67
C GLU A 91 -1.10 -10.90 -7.41
N THR A 92 -1.03 -12.20 -7.13
CA THR A 92 -1.96 -13.19 -7.68
C THR A 92 -3.41 -12.90 -7.26
N ALA A 93 -3.66 -12.59 -5.98
CA ALA A 93 -4.99 -12.25 -5.48
C ALA A 93 -5.55 -11.00 -6.17
N ILE A 94 -4.73 -9.95 -6.34
CA ILE A 94 -5.11 -8.72 -7.06
C ILE A 94 -5.45 -9.03 -8.52
N HIS A 95 -4.63 -9.85 -9.19
CA HIS A 95 -4.88 -10.24 -10.58
C HIS A 95 -6.17 -11.05 -10.75
N ALA A 96 -6.51 -11.92 -9.80
CA ALA A 96 -7.80 -12.62 -9.80
C ALA A 96 -8.96 -11.65 -9.57
N TRP A 97 -8.88 -10.84 -8.51
CA TRP A 97 -9.89 -9.86 -8.14
C TRP A 97 -10.25 -8.88 -9.25
N ASN A 98 -9.23 -8.35 -9.95
CA ASN A 98 -9.44 -7.42 -11.05
C ASN A 98 -10.13 -8.08 -12.25
N ARG A 99 -9.81 -9.34 -12.55
CA ARG A 99 -10.48 -10.07 -13.65
C ARG A 99 -11.96 -10.25 -13.37
N ASP A 100 -12.31 -10.66 -12.15
CA ASP A 100 -13.71 -10.87 -11.77
C ASP A 100 -14.53 -9.57 -11.86
N ARG A 101 -13.96 -8.44 -11.43
CA ARG A 101 -14.62 -7.12 -11.57
C ARG A 101 -14.76 -6.68 -13.02
N THR A 102 -13.75 -6.89 -13.87
CA THR A 102 -13.87 -6.57 -15.30
C THR A 102 -15.02 -7.36 -15.93
N LEU A 103 -15.14 -8.66 -15.64
CA LEU A 103 -16.23 -9.48 -16.15
C LEU A 103 -17.61 -9.01 -15.66
N GLN A 104 -17.73 -8.62 -14.39
CA GLN A 104 -18.97 -8.04 -13.85
C GLN A 104 -19.34 -6.72 -14.54
N ASN A 105 -18.37 -5.83 -14.73
CA ASN A 105 -18.60 -4.55 -15.41
C ASN A 105 -19.02 -4.77 -16.87
N ASP A 106 -18.38 -5.69 -17.59
CA ASP A 106 -18.71 -6.01 -18.98
C ASP A 106 -20.15 -6.58 -19.09
N GLN A 107 -20.53 -7.48 -18.17
CA GLN A 107 -21.91 -7.98 -18.09
C GLN A 107 -22.93 -6.87 -17.80
N GLN A 108 -22.59 -5.94 -16.88
CA GLN A 108 -23.42 -4.79 -16.56
C GLN A 108 -23.58 -3.85 -17.76
N LEU A 109 -22.49 -3.56 -18.48
CA LEU A 109 -22.54 -2.73 -19.70
C LEU A 109 -23.47 -3.33 -20.75
N ILE A 110 -23.33 -4.63 -21.05
CA ILE A 110 -24.22 -5.36 -21.96
C ILE A 110 -25.69 -5.22 -21.50
N SER A 111 -25.97 -5.46 -20.22
CA SER A 111 -27.34 -5.37 -19.69
C SER A 111 -27.93 -3.97 -19.80
N VAL A 112 -27.12 -2.91 -19.68
CA VAL A 112 -27.56 -1.52 -19.84
C VAL A 112 -27.85 -1.20 -21.30
N LEU A 113 -26.99 -1.66 -22.23
CA LEU A 113 -27.21 -1.47 -23.67
C LEU A 113 -28.54 -2.09 -24.11
N PHE A 114 -28.83 -3.34 -23.70
CA PHE A 114 -30.05 -4.04 -24.10
C PHE A 114 -31.30 -3.67 -23.29
N LYS A 115 -31.16 -2.99 -22.14
CA LYS A 115 -32.31 -2.45 -21.39
C LYS A 115 -32.82 -1.11 -21.93
N ASN A 116 -31.98 -0.38 -22.65
CA ASN A 116 -32.34 0.92 -23.22
C ASN A 116 -32.87 0.80 -24.66
N GLU A 117 -32.86 -0.41 -25.23
CA GLU A 117 -33.54 -0.73 -26.49
C GLU A 117 -34.87 -1.43 -26.15
N ASP A 118 -35.93 -0.64 -25.98
CA ASP A 118 -37.29 -1.16 -25.97
C ASP A 118 -37.62 -1.67 -27.39
N PHE A 119 -37.58 -3.00 -27.57
CA PHE A 119 -38.21 -3.68 -28.70
C PHE A 119 -39.65 -4.08 -28.35
#